data_AF-A0A2E3FHL1-F1
#
_entry.id   AF-A0A2E3FHL1-F1
#
_cell.length_a   1.000
_cell.length_b   1.000
_cell.length_c   1.000
_cell.angle_alpha   90.00
_cell.angle_beta   90.00
_cell.angle_gamma   90.00
#
_symmetry.space_group_name_H-M   'P 1'
#
loop_
_entity.id
_entity.type
_entity.pdbx_description
1 polymer ?
#
loop_
_entity_poly.entity_id
_entity_poly.type
_entity_poly.pdbx_seq_one_letter_code
_entity_poly.pdbx_strand_id
1 'polypeptide(L)'
;MTDNLIQKFDLIVNRADIVMGDECWVPEYVAEMNDAGFSMKGGLYIGMSVVCAEDEELGAFCYVPVARRISPIKREPTNGHEASLPDFMEYRAFPIGSSSSLNWGAAVINALIATNEGKLPSQWLESAMTELESSQQQN
;
A
#
# COMPACT_ATOMS: atom_id res chain seq x y z
N MET A 1 9.99 -10.62 -39.48
CA MET A 1 9.10 -10.95 -38.36
C MET A 1 9.63 -10.13 -37.19
N THR A 2 8.88 -9.11 -36.75
CA THR A 2 9.18 -8.42 -35.50
C THR A 2 8.70 -9.34 -34.40
N ASP A 3 9.64 -10.11 -33.83
CA ASP A 3 9.35 -10.84 -32.60
C ASP A 3 8.89 -9.82 -31.56
N ASN A 4 7.67 -10.01 -31.04
CA ASN A 4 7.22 -9.23 -29.89
C ASN A 4 8.16 -9.57 -28.74
N LEU A 5 9.11 -8.70 -28.45
CA LEU A 5 10.01 -8.85 -27.32
C LEU A 5 9.16 -8.69 -26.05
N ILE A 6 8.76 -9.81 -25.44
CA ILE A 6 8.12 -9.79 -24.13
C ILE A 6 9.22 -9.60 -23.10
N GLN A 7 9.39 -8.37 -22.65
CA GLN A 7 10.34 -8.03 -21.59
C GLN A 7 9.73 -8.36 -20.23
N LYS A 8 10.47 -9.08 -19.39
CA LYS A 8 10.07 -9.45 -18.03
C LYS A 8 10.75 -8.53 -17.02
N PHE A 9 10.02 -8.19 -15.97
CA PHE A 9 10.49 -7.35 -14.88
C PHE A 9 10.11 -8.00 -13.56
N ASP A 10 10.99 -7.88 -12.56
CA ASP A 10 10.66 -8.26 -11.19
C ASP A 10 10.21 -7.03 -10.42
N LEU A 11 9.05 -7.14 -9.77
CA LEU A 11 8.57 -6.16 -8.83
C LEU A 11 8.97 -6.58 -7.42
N ILE A 12 9.82 -5.78 -6.79
CA ILE A 12 10.35 -6.03 -5.45
C ILE A 12 9.71 -5.04 -4.48
N VAL A 13 9.13 -5.56 -3.41
CA VAL A 13 8.76 -4.76 -2.24
C VAL A 13 9.98 -4.70 -1.33
N ASN A 14 10.65 -3.55 -1.33
CA ASN A 14 11.91 -3.34 -0.64
C ASN A 14 11.71 -3.11 0.85
N ARG A 15 10.62 -2.43 1.21
CA ARG A 15 10.38 -1.97 2.58
C ARG A 15 8.91 -1.69 2.85
N ALA A 16 8.50 -1.87 4.09
CA ALA A 16 7.22 -1.40 4.60
C ALA A 16 7.45 -0.67 5.93
N ASP A 17 7.01 0.59 6.02
CA ASP A 17 7.20 1.46 7.18
C ASP A 17 5.85 1.87 7.76
N ILE A 18 5.65 1.74 9.08
CA ILE A 18 4.43 2.25 9.72
C ILE A 18 4.48 3.77 9.81
N VAL A 19 3.38 4.41 9.40
CA VAL A 19 3.22 5.86 9.52
C VAL A 19 2.49 6.20 10.81
N MET A 20 3.11 7.09 11.60
CA MET A 20 2.64 7.44 12.94
C MET A 20 1.60 8.57 12.94
N GLY A 21 1.43 9.30 11.83
CA GLY A 21 0.44 10.38 11.75
C GLY A 21 0.40 11.09 10.39
N ASP A 22 -0.55 12.02 10.28
CA ASP A 22 -0.90 12.76 9.06
C ASP A 22 -0.12 14.09 8.94
N GLU A 23 0.66 14.47 9.96
CA GLU A 23 1.21 15.83 10.12
C GLU A 23 2.24 16.22 9.06
N CYS A 24 2.88 15.25 8.42
CA CYS A 24 3.89 15.47 7.38
C CYS A 24 3.29 15.61 5.97
N TRP A 25 1.97 15.52 5.82
CA TRP A 25 1.28 15.48 4.54
C TRP A 25 0.68 16.83 4.15
N VAL A 26 0.57 17.05 2.84
CA VAL A 26 -0.10 18.23 2.28
C VAL A 26 -1.56 18.26 2.76
N PRO A 27 -2.04 19.34 3.39
CA PRO A 27 -3.35 19.37 4.04
C PRO A 27 -4.52 19.01 3.12
N GLU A 28 -4.48 19.45 1.87
CA GLU A 28 -5.50 19.15 0.86
C GLU A 28 -5.61 17.64 0.61
N TYR A 29 -4.47 16.97 0.54
CA TYR A 29 -4.40 15.52 0.34
C TYR A 29 -4.90 14.75 1.57
N VAL A 30 -4.57 15.24 2.77
CA VAL A 30 -5.10 14.70 4.03
C VAL A 30 -6.61 14.85 4.10
N ALA A 31 -7.16 15.99 3.68
CA ALA A 31 -8.59 16.22 3.63
C ALA A 31 -9.29 15.24 2.67
N GLU A 32 -8.79 15.11 1.43
CA GLU A 32 -9.35 14.16 0.45
C GLU A 32 -9.33 12.70 0.95
N MET A 33 -8.25 12.29 1.59
CA MET A 33 -8.10 10.97 2.17
C MET A 33 -9.05 10.73 3.36
N ASN A 34 -9.17 11.71 4.26
CA ASN A 34 -10.08 11.66 5.40
C ASN A 34 -11.55 11.68 4.97
N ASP A 35 -11.91 12.47 3.97
CA ASP A 35 -13.25 12.51 3.37
C ASP A 35 -13.62 11.16 2.73
N ALA A 36 -12.62 10.43 2.21
CA ALA A 36 -12.79 9.05 1.75
C ALA A 36 -12.85 8.02 2.89
N GLY A 37 -12.66 8.42 4.15
CA GLY A 37 -12.72 7.57 5.34
C GLY A 37 -11.41 6.88 5.71
N PHE A 38 -10.26 7.40 5.26
CA PHE A 38 -8.93 6.84 5.50
C PHE A 38 -8.00 7.85 6.19
N SER A 39 -6.93 7.36 6.84
CA SER A 39 -5.89 8.18 7.45
C SER A 39 -4.54 7.47 7.34
N MET A 40 -3.44 8.23 7.28
CA MET A 40 -2.09 7.67 7.38
C MET A 40 -1.71 7.33 8.81
N LYS A 41 -2.50 7.72 9.82
CA LYS A 41 -2.32 7.24 11.18
C LYS A 41 -2.56 5.72 11.26
N GLY A 42 -1.49 4.97 11.46
CA GLY A 42 -1.51 3.50 11.37
C GLY A 42 -1.62 2.99 9.94
N GLY A 43 -1.35 3.85 8.94
CA GLY A 43 -1.07 3.46 7.56
C GLY A 43 0.38 3.04 7.37
N LEU A 44 0.79 2.82 6.12
CA LEU A 44 2.13 2.39 5.75
C LEU A 44 2.72 3.21 4.59
N TYR A 45 4.05 3.30 4.54
CA TYR A 45 4.78 3.54 3.30
C TYR A 45 5.35 2.24 2.77
N ILE A 46 5.06 1.93 1.52
CA ILE A 46 5.61 0.75 0.84
C ILE A 46 6.64 1.20 -0.19
N GLY A 47 7.91 0.85 0.04
CA GLY A 47 8.99 1.06 -0.92
C GLY A 47 9.02 -0.07 -1.95
N MET A 48 8.95 0.28 -3.24
CA MET A 48 8.89 -0.69 -4.34
C MET A 48 9.93 -0.35 -5.39
N SER A 49 10.55 -1.39 -5.97
CA SER A 49 11.38 -1.24 -7.17
C SER A 49 10.92 -2.21 -8.26
N VAL A 50 10.95 -1.72 -9.50
CA VAL A 50 10.92 -2.54 -10.70
C VAL A 50 12.36 -2.69 -11.15
N VAL A 51 12.82 -3.92 -11.36
CA VAL A 51 14.15 -4.22 -11.89
C VAL A 51 14.03 -5.07 -13.16
N CYS A 52 14.84 -4.76 -14.16
CA CYS A 52 15.00 -5.56 -15.36
C CYS A 52 16.45 -6.05 -15.41
N ALA A 53 16.66 -7.36 -15.44
CA ALA A 53 18.01 -7.92 -15.56
C ALA A 53 18.68 -7.59 -16.91
N GLU A 54 17.88 -7.28 -17.92
CA GLU A 54 18.33 -7.00 -19.28
C GLU A 54 18.55 -5.50 -19.54
N ASP A 55 18.07 -4.63 -18.66
CA ASP A 55 18.13 -3.17 -18.81
C ASP A 55 18.03 -2.47 -17.44
N GLU A 56 19.18 -2.09 -16.89
CA GLU A 56 19.26 -1.42 -15.59
C GLU A 56 18.66 0.00 -15.63
N GLU A 57 18.57 0.64 -16.79
CA GLU A 57 18.01 2.00 -16.94
C GLU A 57 16.47 2.00 -16.86
N LEU A 58 15.82 0.85 -17.09
CA LEU A 58 14.38 0.66 -16.85
C LEU A 58 14.03 0.51 -15.37
N GLY A 59 15.03 0.50 -14.48
CA GLY A 59 14.83 0.47 -13.05
C GLY A 59 13.98 1.64 -12.57
N ALA A 60 12.83 1.35 -11.94
CA ALA A 60 11.97 2.37 -11.34
C ALA A 60 11.86 2.12 -9.84
N PHE A 61 11.86 3.18 -9.04
CA PHE A 61 11.68 3.10 -7.60
C PHE A 61 10.61 4.11 -7.14
N CYS A 62 9.74 3.69 -6.21
CA CYS A 62 8.73 4.56 -5.63
C CYS A 62 8.41 4.21 -4.17
N TYR A 63 8.01 5.20 -3.39
CA TYR A 63 7.41 5.03 -2.06
C TYR A 63 5.92 5.34 -2.15
N VAL A 64 5.08 4.35 -1.86
CA VAL A 64 3.62 4.45 -1.99
C VAL A 64 2.99 4.60 -0.61
N PRO A 65 2.23 5.67 -0.34
CA PRO A 65 1.44 5.73 0.88
C PRO A 65 0.21 4.83 0.79
N VAL A 66 0.01 4.07 1.85
CA VAL A 66 -1.12 3.18 2.02
C VAL A 66 -1.84 3.54 3.30
N ALA A 67 -2.94 4.25 3.16
CA ALA A 67 -3.74 4.72 4.27
C ALA A 67 -4.60 3.58 4.83
N ARG A 68 -4.82 3.62 6.15
CA ARG A 68 -5.71 2.70 6.86
C ARG A 68 -7.08 3.36 6.98
N ARG A 69 -8.15 2.58 6.86
CA ARG A 69 -9.50 3.09 7.13
C ARG A 69 -9.61 3.63 8.56
N ILE A 70 -10.37 4.70 8.75
CA ILE A 70 -10.58 5.31 10.07
C ILE A 70 -11.45 4.42 10.96
N SER A 71 -12.48 3.78 10.37
CA SER A 71 -13.40 2.87 11.06
C SER A 71 -13.42 1.49 10.40
N PRO A 72 -13.62 0.39 11.16
CA PRO A 72 -13.69 -0.95 10.57
C PRO A 72 -14.84 -1.12 9.58
N ILE A 73 -14.68 -2.04 8.62
CA ILE A 73 -15.74 -2.51 7.73
C ILE A 73 -16.40 -3.73 8.37
N LYS A 74 -17.73 -3.70 8.47
CA LYS A 74 -18.53 -4.88 8.75
C LYS A 74 -18.54 -5.78 7.53
N ARG A 75 -18.11 -7.02 7.70
CA ARG A 75 -18.14 -7.99 6.61
C ARG A 75 -19.53 -8.60 6.54
N GLU A 76 -20.21 -8.39 5.42
CA GLU A 76 -21.53 -9.00 5.21
C GLU A 76 -21.37 -10.50 4.91
N PRO A 77 -22.24 -11.35 5.49
CA PRO A 77 -22.30 -12.77 5.15
C PRO A 77 -22.48 -12.96 3.64
N THR A 78 -21.60 -13.74 3.01
CA THR A 78 -21.71 -14.04 1.57
C THR A 78 -22.91 -14.94 1.27
N ASN A 79 -23.36 -15.67 2.27
CA ASN A 79 -24.61 -16.41 2.30
C ASN A 79 -25.23 -16.23 3.69
N GLY A 80 -26.56 -16.23 3.79
CA GLY A 80 -27.29 -15.94 5.05
C GLY A 80 -27.11 -16.96 6.19
N HIS A 81 -26.11 -17.85 6.09
CA HIS A 81 -25.77 -18.87 7.07
C HIS A 81 -24.38 -18.67 7.71
N GLU A 82 -23.58 -17.72 7.23
CA GLU A 82 -22.35 -17.33 7.90
C GLU A 82 -22.70 -16.54 9.18
N ALA A 83 -22.14 -16.96 10.31
CA ALA A 83 -22.14 -16.15 11.53
C ALA A 83 -21.51 -14.78 11.23
N SER A 84 -21.81 -13.75 12.03
CA SER A 84 -21.22 -12.42 11.85
C SER A 84 -19.70 -12.53 11.68
N LEU A 85 -19.23 -12.25 10.48
CA LEU A 85 -17.81 -12.30 10.16
C LEU A 85 -17.09 -11.17 10.91
N PRO A 86 -15.83 -11.37 11.33
CA PRO A 86 -15.11 -10.35 12.07
C PRO A 86 -14.94 -9.08 11.23
N ASP A 87 -15.12 -7.94 11.87
CA ASP A 87 -14.81 -6.64 11.29
C ASP A 87 -13.33 -6.61 10.88
N PHE A 88 -13.02 -5.89 9.79
CA PHE A 88 -11.65 -5.72 9.35
C PHE A 88 -11.34 -4.27 8.99
N MET A 89 -10.05 -3.92 9.08
CA MET A 89 -9.55 -2.63 8.64
C MET A 89 -9.10 -2.75 7.19
N GLU A 90 -9.78 -2.02 6.32
CA GLU A 90 -9.36 -1.86 4.93
C GLU A 90 -8.16 -0.91 4.84
N TYR A 91 -7.30 -1.18 3.86
CA TYR A 91 -6.21 -0.29 3.48
C TYR A 91 -6.41 0.19 2.04
N ARG A 92 -5.86 1.35 1.70
CA ARG A 92 -5.93 1.90 0.35
C ARG A 92 -4.70 2.74 0.05
N ALA A 93 -4.10 2.52 -1.11
CA ALA A 93 -3.08 3.42 -1.63
C ALA A 93 -3.73 4.62 -2.30
N PHE A 94 -3.22 5.82 -1.98
CA PHE A 94 -3.68 7.07 -2.59
C PHE A 94 -2.61 7.58 -3.57
N PRO A 95 -2.97 7.97 -4.81
CA PRO A 95 -2.05 8.61 -5.74
C PRO A 95 -1.76 10.05 -5.31
N ILE A 96 -0.49 10.41 -5.10
CA ILE A 96 -0.10 11.78 -4.73
C ILE A 96 0.05 12.63 -5.99
N GLY A 97 -0.95 13.47 -6.26
CA GLY A 97 -0.91 14.45 -7.35
C GLY A 97 -0.88 13.82 -8.75
N SER A 98 -0.59 14.65 -9.77
CA SER A 98 -0.61 14.27 -11.19
C SER A 98 0.71 13.69 -11.71
N SER A 99 1.72 13.47 -10.86
CA SER A 99 3.04 12.99 -11.28
C SER A 99 3.07 11.46 -11.44
N SER A 100 3.77 10.97 -12.48
CA SER A 100 3.57 9.64 -13.07
C SER A 100 4.21 8.46 -12.33
N SER A 101 5.18 8.66 -11.43
CA SER A 101 5.89 7.55 -10.76
C SER A 101 5.22 7.02 -9.50
N LEU A 102 4.41 7.83 -8.81
CA LEU A 102 3.70 7.39 -7.60
C LEU A 102 2.36 6.72 -7.95
N ASN A 103 1.78 7.09 -9.10
CA ASN A 103 0.47 6.62 -9.52
C ASN A 103 0.47 5.16 -9.99
N TRP A 104 1.54 4.68 -10.64
CA TRP A 104 1.64 3.27 -11.00
C TRP A 104 1.81 2.39 -9.75
N GLY A 105 2.64 2.81 -8.78
CA GLY A 105 2.83 2.10 -7.53
C GLY A 105 1.53 2.00 -6.72
N ALA A 106 0.80 3.12 -6.59
CA ALA A 106 -0.52 3.13 -5.97
C ALA A 106 -1.52 2.21 -6.68
N ALA A 107 -1.52 2.17 -8.02
CA ALA A 107 -2.38 1.28 -8.79
C ALA A 107 -2.06 -0.20 -8.53
N VAL A 108 -0.77 -0.57 -8.51
CA VAL A 108 -0.33 -1.94 -8.21
C VAL A 108 -0.74 -2.36 -6.80
N ILE A 109 -0.48 -1.50 -5.80
CA ILE A 109 -0.85 -1.79 -4.41
C ILE A 109 -2.37 -1.93 -4.25
N ASN A 110 -3.15 -1.03 -4.84
CA ASN A 110 -4.60 -1.13 -4.80
C ASN A 110 -5.12 -2.40 -5.49
N ALA A 111 -4.51 -2.83 -6.59
CA ALA A 111 -4.87 -4.10 -7.22
C ALA A 111 -4.59 -5.29 -6.30
N LEU A 112 -3.43 -5.32 -5.63
CA LEU A 112 -3.09 -6.37 -4.66
C LEU A 112 -4.07 -6.39 -3.48
N ILE A 113 -4.37 -5.23 -2.90
CA ILE A 113 -5.35 -5.07 -1.82
C ILE A 113 -6.73 -5.57 -2.27
N ALA A 114 -7.18 -5.21 -3.47
CA ALA A 114 -8.47 -5.64 -4.00
C ALA A 114 -8.53 -7.17 -4.16
N THR A 115 -7.45 -7.80 -4.60
CA THR A 115 -7.36 -9.28 -4.69
C THR A 115 -7.33 -9.97 -3.33
N ASN A 116 -7.01 -9.25 -2.25
CA ASN A 116 -6.94 -9.74 -0.89
C ASN A 116 -8.07 -9.18 0.00
N GLU A 117 -9.25 -8.96 -0.59
CA GLU A 117 -10.47 -8.53 0.13
C GLU A 117 -10.30 -7.20 0.89
N GLY A 118 -9.45 -6.28 0.41
CA GLY A 118 -9.21 -5.01 1.08
C GLY A 118 -8.12 -5.06 2.16
N LYS A 119 -7.48 -6.23 2.38
CA LYS A 119 -6.43 -6.41 3.38
C LYS A 119 -5.04 -6.29 2.75
N LEU A 120 -4.11 -5.74 3.51
CA LEU A 120 -2.70 -5.86 3.18
C LEU A 120 -2.19 -7.29 3.45
N PRO A 121 -1.15 -7.75 2.73
CA PRO A 121 -0.45 -8.98 3.09
C PRO A 121 0.09 -8.89 4.52
N SER A 122 -0.18 -9.92 5.34
CA SER A 122 0.21 -9.93 6.77
C SER A 122 1.72 -9.74 6.96
N GLN A 123 2.53 -10.29 6.05
CA GLN A 123 3.99 -10.20 6.10
C GLN A 123 4.48 -8.75 6.02
N TRP A 124 3.77 -7.86 5.33
CA TRP A 124 4.16 -6.45 5.23
C TRP A 124 3.89 -5.72 6.53
N LEU A 125 2.78 -6.01 7.19
CA LEU A 125 2.46 -5.45 8.51
C LEU A 125 3.46 -5.94 9.57
N GLU A 126 3.78 -7.24 9.56
CA GLU A 126 4.78 -7.84 10.45
C GLU A 126 6.17 -7.22 10.25
N SER A 127 6.61 -7.06 8.99
CA SER A 127 7.87 -6.39 8.66
C SER A 127 7.90 -4.95 9.17
N ALA A 128 6.82 -4.20 8.94
CA ALA A 128 6.73 -2.80 9.33
C ALA A 128 6.70 -2.62 10.87
N MET A 129 6.05 -3.54 11.59
CA MET A 129 6.08 -3.58 13.06
C MET A 129 7.50 -3.87 13.58
N THR A 130 8.20 -4.83 12.98
CA THR A 130 9.58 -5.19 13.37
C THR A 130 10.53 -3.99 13.23
N GLU A 131 10.39 -3.21 12.15
CA GLU A 131 11.18 -2.00 11.95
C GLU A 131 10.85 -0.89 12.95
N LEU A 132 9.56 -0.70 13.27
CA LEU A 132 9.12 0.27 14.27
C LEU A 132 9.69 -0.06 15.65
N GLU A 133 9.61 -1.33 16.08
CA GLU A 133 10.16 -1.80 17.35
C GLU A 133 11.68 -1.60 17.41
N SER A 134 12.38 -1.92 16.33
CA SER A 134 13.84 -1.73 16.23
C SER A 134 14.25 -0.26 16.32
N SER A 135 13.47 0.63 15.68
CA SER A 135 13.71 2.08 15.69
C SER A 135 13.45 2.72 17.05
N GLN A 136 12.52 2.17 17.84
CA GLN A 136 12.23 2.64 19.20
C GLN A 136 13.26 2.20 20.23
N GLN A 137 13.96 1.08 20.01
CA GLN A 137 15.03 0.59 20.89
C GLN A 137 16.36 1.33 20.73
N GLN A 138 16.53 2.06 19.61
CA GLN A 138 17.76 2.80 19.29
C GLN A 138 17.68 4.29 19.68
N ASN A 139 16.53 4.76 20.17
CA ASN A 139 16.31 6.11 20.72
C ASN A 139 16.17 6.07 22.24
#